data_AF-A0A2E8VV57-F1
#
_entry.id   AF-A0A2E8VV57-F1
#
_cell.length_a   1.000
_cell.length_b   1.000
_cell.length_c   1.000
_cell.angle_alpha   90.00
_cell.angle_beta   90.00
_cell.angle_gamma   90.00
#
_symmetry.space_group_name_H-M   'P 1'
#
loop_
_entity.id
_entity.type
_entity.pdbx_description
1 polymer ?
#
loop_
_entity_poly.entity_id
_entity_poly.type
_entity_poly.pdbx_seq_one_letter_code
_entity_poly.pdbx_strand_id
1 'polypeptide(L)'
;MAAASILLVVPLTAQAVRFTYELEFQTTGQSLWDTGTETTLDKTAFLGAAWQDKSARLDLIAGNEDTNVPNPLRVAYDAAFGACRGLGFSASAGINGQSARVPVPALGSRPSVRSCGRFAVGCKIAQGADFAKRAAYDLAFAACKKVGNSSSTCRNGRSGRLPVVALGTAPPQFLEVDTRTGVAVEGTSDGRVGLEFGIEIGSGSVDATVSYAATLDIPDTGVLDKANVVSFNPNSVLAGTNVLTTEFADFSLSADAVFELSGSVTGEACIVPTGCVTGSTPFDIDATGPILSVNEDGEGGILLLGQKPPVFGFPDEANGFPFTIDAGVSSLATATLHLPQPEAAGGLDSTTGTLKASAQDDLVDLTVDVDAAVSLAVTGGITTDAFGFETAIGNVGSVGYDIVDVKIGPSIDLRQDFELDPTLFVQLVFDKAVMVAGELVTELISAWDLLPDILFLDDVTMVTPTFFVDAELRNDTLLDFDLDFLVDLLQIDFDLLGFDRQFGIGNVLAQSVDLFQSPDLFSNLFSLQGFDLQVGESFVVDFLAGSTAPNDVAARSAVNPIEKIDLASVPEPGAVAIFLIGLGGLVLVLRRTTINS
;
A
#
# COMPACT_ATOMS: atom_id res chain seq x y z
N MET A 1 3.88 72.70 -80.04
CA MET A 1 3.71 71.29 -79.64
C MET A 1 4.64 71.05 -78.47
N ALA A 2 4.11 70.94 -77.26
CA ALA A 2 4.88 70.73 -76.04
C ALA A 2 4.96 69.22 -75.76
N ALA A 3 6.19 68.69 -75.71
CA ALA A 3 6.44 67.30 -75.33
C ALA A 3 6.48 67.22 -73.79
N ALA A 4 5.47 66.58 -73.21
CA ALA A 4 5.43 66.25 -71.79
C ALA A 4 6.24 64.97 -71.56
N SER A 5 7.42 65.11 -70.94
CA SER A 5 8.18 63.99 -70.40
C SER A 5 7.48 63.47 -69.14
N ILE A 6 6.83 62.32 -69.26
CA ILE A 6 6.33 61.55 -68.13
C ILE A 6 7.53 60.86 -67.48
N LEU A 7 7.97 61.38 -66.33
CA LEU A 7 8.97 60.74 -65.48
C LEU A 7 8.28 59.57 -64.77
N LEU A 8 8.42 58.36 -65.30
CA LEU A 8 8.00 57.14 -64.62
C LEU A 8 8.95 56.90 -63.43
N VAL A 9 8.49 57.25 -62.23
CA VAL A 9 9.12 56.80 -60.99
C VAL A 9 8.77 55.33 -60.82
N VAL A 10 9.69 54.44 -61.22
CA VAL A 10 9.60 53.02 -60.90
C VAL A 10 9.92 52.90 -59.41
N PRO A 11 9.01 52.40 -58.56
CA PRO A 11 9.36 52.09 -57.18
C PRO A 11 10.45 51.02 -57.22
N LEU A 12 11.64 51.36 -56.72
CA LEU A 12 12.69 50.39 -56.42
C LEU A 12 12.13 49.50 -55.30
N THR A 13 11.64 48.33 -55.66
CA THR A 13 11.32 47.28 -54.70
C THR A 13 12.64 46.78 -54.13
N ALA A 14 12.94 47.10 -52.88
CA ALA A 14 14.05 46.49 -52.17
C ALA A 14 13.84 44.96 -52.19
N GLN A 15 14.77 44.21 -52.75
CA GLN A 15 14.72 42.75 -52.78
C GLN A 15 15.60 42.21 -51.66
N ALA A 16 15.05 41.70 -50.56
CA ALA A 16 15.91 41.06 -49.57
C ALA A 16 16.67 39.86 -50.20
N VAL A 17 17.95 39.72 -49.87
CA VAL A 17 18.71 38.51 -50.20
C VAL A 17 18.42 37.49 -49.13
N ARG A 18 17.73 36.42 -49.51
CA ARG A 18 17.37 35.31 -48.62
C ARG A 18 18.50 34.28 -48.57
N PHE A 19 18.87 33.89 -47.37
CA PHE A 19 19.79 32.79 -47.07
C PHE A 19 19.05 31.64 -46.42
N THR A 20 19.52 30.42 -46.68
CA THR A 20 19.01 29.21 -46.04
C THR A 20 20.19 28.38 -45.56
N TYR A 21 20.15 27.98 -44.30
CA TYR A 21 21.06 27.02 -43.68
C TYR A 21 20.29 25.72 -43.46
N GLU A 22 20.80 24.63 -44.00
CA GLU A 22 20.35 23.28 -43.66
C GLU A 22 21.20 22.79 -42.50
N LEU A 23 20.59 22.66 -41.32
CA LEU A 23 21.24 22.34 -40.06
C LEU A 23 20.75 20.98 -39.57
N GLU A 24 21.66 20.13 -39.11
CA GLU A 24 21.34 18.85 -38.46
C GLU A 24 22.13 18.77 -37.15
N PHE A 25 21.43 18.47 -36.06
CA PHE A 25 21.97 18.37 -34.71
C PHE A 25 21.71 16.97 -34.16
N GLN A 26 22.72 16.36 -33.55
CA GLN A 26 22.62 15.01 -32.99
C GLN A 26 23.08 15.00 -31.53
N THR A 27 22.32 14.31 -30.67
CA THR A 27 22.75 13.93 -29.33
C THR A 27 22.58 12.43 -29.16
N THR A 28 23.49 11.81 -28.40
CA THR A 28 23.49 10.36 -28.17
C THR A 28 23.75 10.01 -26.71
N GLY A 29 23.12 8.95 -26.22
CA GLY A 29 23.42 8.35 -24.91
C GLY A 29 23.04 9.22 -23.72
N GLN A 30 22.06 10.13 -23.87
CA GLN A 30 21.57 10.93 -22.75
C GLN A 30 20.63 10.11 -21.87
N SER A 31 20.58 10.37 -20.57
CA SER A 31 19.66 9.67 -19.65
C SER A 31 18.18 9.98 -19.95
N LEU A 32 17.30 9.00 -19.74
CA LEU A 32 15.85 9.16 -19.88
C LEU A 32 15.20 9.93 -18.72
N TRP A 33 15.87 10.03 -17.58
CA TRP A 33 15.25 10.50 -16.33
C TRP A 33 15.73 11.86 -15.84
N ASP A 34 16.92 12.30 -16.24
CA ASP A 34 17.45 13.61 -15.84
C ASP A 34 18.64 13.99 -16.73
N THR A 35 19.09 15.23 -16.58
CA THR A 35 20.38 15.70 -17.05
C THR A 35 21.53 14.84 -16.50
N GLY A 36 22.30 14.21 -17.39
CA GLY A 36 23.48 13.41 -17.03
C GLY A 36 23.47 12.02 -17.64
N THR A 37 24.39 11.17 -17.18
CA THR A 37 24.63 9.84 -17.77
C THR A 37 24.09 8.68 -16.95
N GLU A 38 23.74 8.87 -15.68
CA GLU A 38 23.27 7.78 -14.81
C GLU A 38 22.25 8.30 -13.77
N THR A 39 21.04 7.77 -13.80
CA THR A 39 20.01 7.96 -12.78
C THR A 39 19.19 6.69 -12.71
N THR A 40 18.97 6.18 -11.49
CA THR A 40 18.10 5.02 -11.24
C THR A 40 16.79 5.49 -10.61
N LEU A 41 15.69 4.95 -11.09
CA LEU A 41 14.37 5.09 -10.47
C LEU A 41 14.15 3.88 -9.56
N ASP A 42 14.14 4.09 -8.25
CA ASP A 42 13.83 3.08 -7.23
C ASP A 42 12.52 3.44 -6.52
N LYS A 43 11.52 2.56 -6.60
CA LYS A 43 10.21 2.72 -5.98
C LYS A 43 9.73 1.42 -5.36
N THR A 44 9.12 1.53 -4.18
CA THR A 44 8.34 0.46 -3.56
C THR A 44 6.90 0.90 -3.33
N ALA A 45 5.96 -0.02 -3.56
CA ALA A 45 4.54 0.22 -3.39
C ALA A 45 3.86 -1.00 -2.74
N PHE A 46 3.02 -0.75 -1.73
CA PHE A 46 2.20 -1.79 -1.10
C PHE A 46 0.76 -1.74 -1.64
N LEU A 47 0.28 -2.85 -2.22
CA LEU A 47 -1.08 -3.03 -2.71
C LEU A 47 -1.79 -4.08 -1.85
N GLY A 48 -2.71 -3.65 -0.99
CA GLY A 48 -3.42 -4.58 -0.11
C GLY A 48 -4.37 -3.94 0.87
N ALA A 49 -4.96 -4.77 1.72
CA ALA A 49 -5.75 -4.35 2.86
C ALA A 49 -4.83 -4.17 4.06
N ALA A 50 -4.81 -2.97 4.64
CA ALA A 50 -4.24 -2.71 5.95
C ALA A 50 -5.34 -2.30 6.92
N TRP A 51 -5.28 -2.81 8.15
CA TRP A 51 -6.20 -2.42 9.20
C TRP A 51 -5.47 -2.28 10.53
N GLN A 52 -6.05 -1.42 11.36
CA GLN A 52 -5.54 -1.14 12.67
C GLN A 52 -6.72 -1.13 13.66
N ASP A 53 -6.46 -1.60 14.88
CA ASP A 53 -7.34 -1.58 16.03
C ASP A 53 -8.73 -2.19 15.76
N LYS A 54 -8.82 -3.23 14.93
CA LYS A 54 -10.09 -3.92 14.69
C LYS A 54 -10.39 -4.81 15.88
N SER A 55 -11.57 -4.64 16.46
CA SER A 55 -12.05 -5.49 17.54
C SER A 55 -13.42 -6.07 17.23
N ALA A 56 -13.63 -7.32 17.64
CA ALA A 56 -14.91 -8.01 17.59
C ALA A 56 -15.20 -8.58 18.97
N ARG A 57 -16.40 -8.33 19.49
CA ARG A 57 -16.84 -8.85 20.79
C ARG A 57 -18.19 -9.53 20.67
N LEU A 58 -18.25 -10.76 21.14
CA LEU A 58 -19.47 -11.50 21.39
C LEU A 58 -19.60 -11.74 22.88
N ASP A 59 -20.62 -11.17 23.52
CA ASP A 59 -20.88 -11.35 24.94
C ASP A 59 -22.24 -12.02 25.16
N LEU A 60 -22.20 -13.30 25.52
CA LEU A 60 -23.38 -14.12 25.82
C LEU A 60 -23.40 -14.54 27.29
N ILE A 61 -22.68 -13.83 28.17
CA ILE A 61 -22.70 -14.10 29.61
C ILE A 61 -24.00 -13.58 30.20
N ALA A 62 -24.84 -14.49 30.69
CA ALA A 62 -26.06 -14.15 31.42
C ALA A 62 -25.82 -14.19 32.93
N GLY A 63 -26.29 -13.16 33.65
CA GLY A 63 -26.10 -13.00 35.11
C GLY A 63 -25.11 -11.88 35.43
N ASN A 64 -25.26 -11.23 36.57
CA ASN A 64 -24.60 -9.94 36.81
C ASN A 64 -23.60 -9.94 37.99
N GLU A 65 -23.60 -10.96 38.86
CA GLU A 65 -22.72 -11.03 40.04
C GLU A 65 -22.80 -12.38 40.79
N ASP A 66 -21.89 -12.56 41.75
CA ASP A 66 -22.03 -13.53 42.83
C ASP A 66 -23.31 -13.24 43.62
N THR A 67 -24.23 -14.19 43.63
CA THR A 67 -25.46 -14.04 44.43
C THR A 67 -25.40 -14.91 45.66
N ASN A 68 -25.83 -14.32 46.78
CA ASN A 68 -26.04 -15.04 48.02
C ASN A 68 -27.29 -15.90 47.89
N VAL A 69 -27.11 -17.17 47.53
CA VAL A 69 -28.22 -18.11 47.44
C VAL A 69 -28.48 -18.75 48.80
N PRO A 70 -29.74 -18.88 49.24
CA PRO A 70 -30.05 -19.50 50.54
C PRO A 70 -29.44 -20.90 50.63
N ASN A 71 -28.61 -21.14 51.65
CA ASN A 71 -27.98 -22.44 51.81
C ASN A 71 -29.07 -23.49 52.15
N PRO A 72 -29.33 -24.49 51.29
CA PRO A 72 -30.39 -25.46 51.52
C PRO A 72 -30.15 -26.28 52.80
N LEU A 73 -28.88 -26.47 53.20
CA LEU A 73 -28.53 -27.08 54.49
C LEU A 73 -28.92 -26.19 55.66
N ARG A 74 -28.80 -24.86 55.53
CA ARG A 74 -29.28 -23.94 56.56
C ARG A 74 -30.80 -23.94 56.65
N VAL A 75 -31.51 -23.96 55.53
CA VAL A 75 -32.97 -24.06 55.52
C VAL A 75 -33.44 -25.35 56.20
N ALA A 76 -32.77 -26.48 55.91
CA ALA A 76 -33.05 -27.74 56.58
C ALA A 76 -32.72 -27.70 58.08
N TYR A 77 -31.58 -27.10 58.44
CA TYR A 77 -31.17 -26.90 59.83
C TYR A 77 -32.18 -26.04 60.60
N ASP A 78 -32.58 -24.89 60.06
CA ASP A 78 -33.54 -23.98 60.70
C ASP A 78 -34.93 -24.62 60.83
N ALA A 79 -35.35 -25.42 59.84
CA ALA A 79 -36.58 -26.21 59.93
C ALA A 79 -36.50 -27.28 61.02
N ALA A 80 -35.40 -28.02 61.11
CA ALA A 80 -35.19 -29.04 62.13
C ALA A 80 -35.05 -28.44 63.53
N PHE A 81 -34.33 -27.33 63.65
CA PHE A 81 -34.16 -26.56 64.88
C PHE A 81 -35.47 -25.92 65.33
N GLY A 82 -36.25 -25.35 64.40
CA GLY A 82 -37.59 -24.83 64.64
C GLY A 82 -38.56 -25.91 65.10
N ALA A 83 -38.52 -27.10 64.48
CA ALA A 83 -39.30 -28.26 64.94
C ALA A 83 -38.89 -28.68 66.36
N CYS A 84 -37.60 -28.66 66.67
CA CYS A 84 -37.09 -28.94 68.01
C CYS A 84 -37.61 -27.92 69.05
N ARG A 85 -37.62 -26.62 68.72
CA ARG A 85 -38.22 -25.61 69.62
C ARG A 85 -39.74 -25.69 69.72
N GLY A 86 -40.43 -26.02 68.63
CA GLY A 86 -41.89 -26.24 68.63
C GLY A 86 -42.31 -27.46 69.46
N LEU A 87 -41.39 -28.43 69.59
CA LEU A 87 -41.41 -29.51 70.54
C LEU A 87 -40.99 -29.08 71.97
N GLY A 88 -40.95 -27.79 72.31
CA GLY A 88 -40.66 -27.33 73.67
C GLY A 88 -39.26 -27.66 74.21
N PHE A 89 -38.34 -28.14 73.37
CA PHE A 89 -36.94 -28.32 73.76
C PHE A 89 -36.24 -26.97 73.85
N SER A 90 -35.30 -26.83 74.79
CA SER A 90 -34.40 -25.67 74.79
C SER A 90 -33.54 -25.68 73.52
N ALA A 91 -33.11 -24.49 73.08
CA ALA A 91 -32.18 -24.36 71.96
C ALA A 91 -30.92 -25.25 72.14
N SER A 92 -30.41 -25.33 73.37
CA SER A 92 -29.28 -26.20 73.72
C SER A 92 -29.59 -27.69 73.58
N ALA A 93 -30.81 -28.12 73.92
CA ALA A 93 -31.22 -29.52 73.78
C ALA A 93 -31.38 -29.94 72.31
N GLY A 94 -31.80 -29.02 71.43
CA GLY A 94 -31.86 -29.29 69.98
C GLY A 94 -30.50 -29.33 69.30
N ILE A 95 -29.58 -28.48 69.74
CA ILE A 95 -28.21 -28.44 69.19
C ILE A 95 -27.40 -29.64 69.68
N ASN A 96 -27.46 -29.95 70.98
CA ASN A 96 -26.58 -30.94 71.63
C ASN A 96 -27.22 -32.32 71.84
N GLY A 97 -28.52 -32.47 71.60
CA GLY A 97 -29.27 -33.72 71.79
C GLY A 97 -29.49 -34.03 73.29
N GLN A 98 -30.74 -33.97 73.74
CA GLN A 98 -31.13 -34.45 75.08
C GLN A 98 -32.48 -35.17 75.04
N SER A 99 -32.71 -36.08 75.98
CA SER A 99 -33.97 -36.82 76.10
C SER A 99 -34.94 -36.08 77.03
N ALA A 100 -36.06 -35.57 76.48
CA ALA A 100 -37.15 -34.98 77.28
C ALA A 100 -38.53 -35.55 76.89
N ARG A 101 -39.51 -35.45 77.79
CA ARG A 101 -40.92 -35.83 77.54
C ARG A 101 -41.65 -34.66 76.87
N VAL A 102 -42.11 -34.85 75.64
CA VAL A 102 -42.78 -33.80 74.87
C VAL A 102 -43.97 -34.37 74.08
N PRO A 103 -45.07 -33.64 73.88
CA PRO A 103 -46.11 -34.02 72.91
C PRO A 103 -45.59 -34.11 71.46
N VAL A 104 -45.99 -35.12 70.69
CA VAL A 104 -45.66 -35.20 69.25
C VAL A 104 -46.55 -34.22 68.49
N PRO A 105 -46.01 -33.15 67.86
CA PRO A 105 -46.76 -32.20 67.08
C PRO A 105 -47.15 -32.83 65.74
N ALA A 106 -48.23 -32.33 65.17
CA ALA A 106 -48.69 -32.70 63.83
C ALA A 106 -47.62 -32.31 62.79
N LEU A 107 -47.04 -33.29 62.07
CA LEU A 107 -46.12 -32.99 60.96
C LEU A 107 -46.83 -32.39 59.75
N GLY A 108 -48.16 -32.51 59.66
CA GLY A 108 -48.95 -31.98 58.55
C GLY A 108 -48.78 -32.80 57.25
N SER A 109 -49.01 -32.15 56.12
CA SER A 109 -48.87 -32.74 54.78
C SER A 109 -47.44 -32.70 54.28
N ARG A 110 -47.02 -33.75 53.56
CA ARG A 110 -45.70 -33.86 52.93
C ARG A 110 -45.48 -32.68 51.97
N PRO A 111 -44.38 -31.92 52.11
CA PRO A 111 -44.08 -30.79 51.22
C PRO A 111 -44.01 -31.22 49.74
N SER A 112 -44.60 -30.42 48.85
CA SER A 112 -44.47 -30.58 47.40
C SER A 112 -43.14 -30.03 46.92
N VAL A 113 -42.58 -30.62 45.86
CA VAL A 113 -41.38 -30.13 45.18
C VAL A 113 -41.81 -29.49 43.87
N ARG A 114 -41.46 -28.22 43.66
CA ARG A 114 -41.76 -27.52 42.41
C ARG A 114 -41.01 -28.13 41.22
N SER A 115 -41.60 -28.11 40.02
CA SER A 115 -40.89 -28.47 38.77
C SER A 115 -40.32 -27.22 38.12
N CYS A 116 -39.07 -27.30 37.68
CA CYS A 116 -38.37 -26.15 37.08
C CYS A 116 -37.96 -26.45 35.63
N GLY A 117 -38.05 -25.44 34.77
CA GLY A 117 -37.50 -25.49 33.41
C GLY A 117 -35.97 -25.63 33.42
N ARG A 118 -35.40 -26.08 32.29
CA ARG A 118 -33.99 -26.50 32.19
C ARG A 118 -32.99 -25.39 32.55
N PHE A 119 -33.36 -24.12 32.41
CA PHE A 119 -32.48 -22.95 32.60
C PHE A 119 -32.91 -21.97 33.71
N ALA A 120 -33.94 -22.30 34.51
CA ALA A 120 -34.42 -21.40 35.57
C ALA A 120 -33.64 -21.63 36.89
N VAL A 121 -32.43 -21.08 36.98
CA VAL A 121 -31.49 -21.27 38.12
C VAL A 121 -32.16 -20.96 39.47
N GLY A 122 -32.82 -19.81 39.59
CA GLY A 122 -33.55 -19.44 40.82
C GLY A 122 -34.66 -20.44 41.18
N CYS A 123 -35.31 -21.03 40.18
CA CYS A 123 -36.29 -22.09 40.41
C CYS A 123 -35.62 -23.38 40.90
N LYS A 124 -34.51 -23.82 40.28
CA LYS A 124 -33.78 -25.05 40.67
C LYS A 124 -33.23 -24.96 42.09
N ILE A 125 -32.78 -23.79 42.52
CA ILE A 125 -32.35 -23.56 43.91
C ILE A 125 -33.53 -23.72 44.86
N ALA A 126 -34.68 -23.11 44.54
CA ALA A 126 -35.90 -23.27 45.32
C ALA A 126 -36.42 -24.73 45.31
N GLN A 127 -36.23 -25.45 44.21
CA GLN A 127 -36.51 -26.88 44.09
C GLN A 127 -35.60 -27.71 45.02
N GLY A 128 -34.31 -27.38 45.11
CA GLY A 128 -33.37 -27.99 46.06
C GLY A 128 -33.80 -27.78 47.52
N ALA A 129 -34.23 -26.57 47.88
CA ALA A 129 -34.78 -26.28 49.21
C ALA A 129 -36.07 -27.07 49.49
N ASP A 130 -36.95 -27.22 48.50
CA ASP A 130 -38.16 -28.04 48.63
C ASP A 130 -37.82 -29.53 48.81
N PHE A 131 -36.81 -30.05 48.12
CA PHE A 131 -36.29 -31.41 48.34
C PHE A 131 -35.75 -31.59 49.75
N ALA A 132 -34.99 -30.63 50.26
CA ALA A 132 -34.45 -30.68 51.63
C ALA A 132 -35.58 -30.69 52.67
N LYS A 133 -36.60 -29.84 52.50
CA LYS A 133 -37.80 -29.83 53.34
C LYS A 133 -38.55 -31.16 53.28
N ARG A 134 -38.70 -31.74 52.10
CA ARG A 134 -39.35 -33.04 51.90
C ARG A 134 -38.57 -34.18 52.54
N ALA A 135 -37.24 -34.19 52.41
CA ALA A 135 -36.37 -35.18 53.05
C ALA A 135 -36.42 -35.07 54.58
N ALA A 136 -36.38 -33.85 55.12
CA ALA A 136 -36.54 -33.61 56.56
C ALA A 136 -37.92 -34.09 57.07
N TYR A 137 -38.99 -33.81 56.32
CA TYR A 137 -40.33 -34.32 56.62
C TYR A 137 -40.36 -35.86 56.60
N ASP A 138 -39.79 -36.50 55.58
CA ASP A 138 -39.79 -37.96 55.45
C ASP A 138 -38.99 -38.63 56.57
N LEU A 139 -37.84 -38.05 56.96
CA LEU A 139 -37.03 -38.52 58.08
C LEU A 139 -37.77 -38.37 59.40
N ALA A 140 -38.39 -37.21 59.66
CA ALA A 140 -39.19 -36.98 60.86
C ALA A 140 -40.40 -37.92 60.93
N PHE A 141 -41.06 -38.17 59.79
CA PHE A 141 -42.18 -39.09 59.67
C PHE A 141 -41.77 -40.54 59.91
N ALA A 142 -40.62 -40.97 59.36
CA ALA A 142 -40.04 -42.29 59.59
C ALA A 142 -39.62 -42.48 61.05
N ALA A 143 -38.97 -41.50 61.65
CA ALA A 143 -38.61 -41.51 63.07
C ALA A 143 -39.85 -41.62 63.95
N CYS A 144 -40.90 -40.84 63.67
CA CYS A 144 -42.16 -40.93 64.39
C CYS A 144 -42.79 -42.33 64.32
N LYS A 145 -42.79 -42.96 63.13
CA LYS A 145 -43.26 -44.35 62.95
C LYS A 145 -42.41 -45.37 63.69
N LYS A 146 -41.08 -45.21 63.67
CA LYS A 146 -40.13 -46.14 64.29
C LYS A 146 -40.29 -46.20 65.81
N VAL A 147 -40.83 -45.15 66.42
CA VAL A 147 -41.17 -45.10 67.85
C VAL A 147 -42.59 -45.62 68.14
N GLY A 148 -43.20 -46.31 67.18
CA GLY A 148 -44.45 -47.07 67.35
C GLY A 148 -45.74 -46.30 67.06
N ASN A 149 -45.65 -45.06 66.56
CA ASN A 149 -46.83 -44.25 66.25
C ASN A 149 -47.44 -44.64 64.89
N SER A 150 -48.77 -44.60 64.79
CA SER A 150 -49.45 -44.82 63.50
C SER A 150 -49.19 -43.65 62.54
N SER A 151 -49.31 -43.90 61.23
CA SER A 151 -49.20 -42.84 60.20
C SER A 151 -50.11 -41.64 60.49
N SER A 152 -51.32 -41.89 60.99
CA SER A 152 -52.29 -40.85 61.33
C SER A 152 -51.83 -40.02 62.54
N THR A 153 -51.24 -40.69 63.54
CA THR A 153 -50.68 -40.08 64.74
C THR A 153 -49.50 -39.18 64.40
N CYS A 154 -48.64 -39.58 63.47
CA CYS A 154 -47.51 -38.77 63.02
C CYS A 154 -47.95 -37.54 62.20
N ARG A 155 -49.05 -37.64 61.42
CA ARG A 155 -49.58 -36.49 60.68
C ARG A 155 -50.34 -35.52 61.58
N ASN A 156 -51.10 -36.02 62.55
CA ASN A 156 -52.09 -35.24 63.31
C ASN A 156 -51.68 -34.94 64.77
N GLY A 157 -50.57 -35.51 65.25
CA GLY A 157 -50.01 -35.28 66.59
C GLY A 157 -50.69 -36.08 67.72
N ARG A 158 -49.91 -36.48 68.74
CA ARG A 158 -50.37 -37.04 70.04
C ARG A 158 -49.19 -37.15 71.03
N SER A 159 -49.42 -37.26 72.33
CA SER A 159 -48.34 -37.25 73.33
C SER A 159 -47.52 -38.56 73.41
N GLY A 160 -46.20 -38.51 73.25
CA GLY A 160 -45.29 -39.67 73.35
C GLY A 160 -43.80 -39.29 73.50
N ARG A 161 -42.95 -40.16 74.09
CA ARG A 161 -41.51 -39.90 74.31
C ARG A 161 -40.69 -40.13 73.02
N LEU A 162 -39.87 -39.15 72.62
CA LEU A 162 -38.94 -39.27 71.48
C LEU A 162 -37.52 -38.86 71.90
N PRO A 163 -36.47 -39.61 71.52
CA PRO A 163 -35.09 -39.14 71.63
C PRO A 163 -34.80 -38.06 70.58
N VAL A 164 -34.14 -36.97 70.99
CA VAL A 164 -33.71 -35.89 70.09
C VAL A 164 -32.29 -36.16 69.62
N VAL A 165 -32.11 -36.23 68.30
CA VAL A 165 -30.79 -36.30 67.66
C VAL A 165 -30.19 -34.90 67.63
N ALA A 166 -28.93 -34.75 68.04
CA ALA A 166 -28.20 -33.49 68.04
C ALA A 166 -28.08 -32.93 66.60
N LEU A 167 -28.46 -31.67 66.39
CA LEU A 167 -28.39 -31.01 65.07
C LEU A 167 -27.02 -30.41 64.76
N GLY A 168 -26.17 -30.18 65.76
CA GLY A 168 -24.85 -29.58 65.58
C GLY A 168 -24.87 -28.08 65.28
N THR A 169 -23.76 -27.56 64.75
CA THR A 169 -23.60 -26.14 64.37
C THR A 169 -24.37 -25.80 63.10
N ALA A 170 -24.98 -24.62 63.09
CA ALA A 170 -25.76 -24.16 61.95
C ALA A 170 -24.84 -23.91 60.73
N PRO A 171 -25.20 -24.43 59.53
CA PRO A 171 -24.51 -24.07 58.30
C PRO A 171 -24.58 -22.56 58.02
N PRO A 172 -23.69 -21.99 57.21
CA PRO A 172 -23.77 -20.57 56.80
C PRO A 172 -25.12 -20.28 56.12
N GLN A 173 -25.65 -19.07 56.32
CA GLN A 173 -27.00 -18.71 55.85
C GLN A 173 -27.13 -18.65 54.34
N PHE A 174 -26.07 -18.21 53.68
CA PHE A 174 -25.98 -18.11 52.25
C PHE A 174 -24.77 -18.90 51.76
N LEU A 175 -24.87 -19.40 50.54
CA LEU A 175 -23.72 -19.80 49.74
C LEU A 175 -23.52 -18.69 48.72
N GLU A 176 -22.29 -18.24 48.58
CA GLU A 176 -21.89 -17.37 47.48
C GLU A 176 -21.75 -18.26 46.25
N VAL A 177 -22.63 -18.06 45.27
CA VAL A 177 -22.62 -18.82 44.02
C VAL A 177 -22.60 -17.82 42.88
N ASP A 178 -21.55 -17.91 42.07
CA ASP A 178 -21.47 -17.19 40.81
C ASP A 178 -22.65 -17.61 39.94
N THR A 179 -23.49 -16.66 39.56
CA THR A 179 -24.66 -16.92 38.71
C THR A 179 -24.38 -16.70 37.24
N ARG A 180 -23.20 -16.18 36.90
CA ARG A 180 -22.79 -15.99 35.52
C ARG A 180 -22.73 -17.35 34.83
N THR A 181 -23.53 -17.48 33.78
CA THR A 181 -23.49 -18.64 32.88
C THR A 181 -23.46 -18.12 31.46
N GLY A 182 -22.45 -18.53 30.70
CA GLY A 182 -22.33 -18.15 29.31
C GLY A 182 -20.88 -18.01 28.90
N VAL A 183 -20.68 -17.42 27.72
CA VAL A 183 -19.36 -17.23 27.13
C VAL A 183 -19.28 -15.82 26.56
N ALA A 184 -18.14 -15.18 26.79
CA ALA A 184 -17.73 -13.99 26.07
C ALA A 184 -16.46 -14.30 25.27
N VAL A 185 -16.39 -13.80 24.05
CA VAL A 185 -15.19 -13.84 23.21
C VAL A 185 -14.93 -12.42 22.73
N GLU A 186 -13.72 -11.95 22.93
CA GLU A 186 -13.23 -10.66 22.43
C GLU A 186 -11.96 -10.92 21.64
N GLY A 187 -11.92 -10.45 20.39
CA GLY A 187 -10.76 -10.52 19.52
C GLY A 187 -10.32 -9.12 19.15
N THR A 188 -9.02 -8.87 19.14
CA THR A 188 -8.40 -7.69 18.54
C THR A 188 -7.44 -8.13 17.45
N SER A 189 -7.36 -7.37 16.37
CA SER A 189 -6.43 -7.63 15.27
C SER A 189 -5.94 -6.34 14.63
N ASP A 190 -4.67 -6.36 14.28
CA ASP A 190 -3.96 -5.40 13.46
C ASP A 190 -3.26 -6.20 12.36
N GLY A 191 -3.20 -5.66 11.15
CA GLY A 191 -2.54 -6.41 10.09
C GLY A 191 -2.52 -5.71 8.76
N ARG A 192 -1.68 -6.24 7.88
CA ARG A 192 -1.68 -5.93 6.45
C ARG A 192 -1.54 -7.23 5.66
N VAL A 193 -2.40 -7.37 4.66
CA VAL A 193 -2.36 -8.49 3.71
C VAL A 193 -2.40 -7.90 2.32
N GLY A 194 -1.43 -8.26 1.50
CA GLY A 194 -1.30 -7.71 0.16
C GLY A 194 -0.02 -8.12 -0.54
N LEU A 195 0.33 -7.35 -1.55
CA LEU A 195 1.54 -7.46 -2.33
C LEU A 195 2.41 -6.22 -2.12
N GLU A 196 3.70 -6.43 -1.93
CA GLU A 196 4.71 -5.36 -1.94
C GLU A 196 5.50 -5.46 -3.24
N PHE A 197 5.43 -4.42 -4.06
CA PHE A 197 6.14 -4.34 -5.33
C PHE A 197 7.35 -3.45 -5.18
N GLY A 198 8.52 -3.91 -5.62
CA GLY A 198 9.72 -3.11 -5.82
C GLY A 198 10.02 -3.01 -7.30
N ILE A 199 10.36 -1.82 -7.77
CA ILE A 199 10.81 -1.60 -9.16
C ILE A 199 12.07 -0.74 -9.13
N GLU A 200 13.09 -1.22 -9.84
CA GLU A 200 14.29 -0.44 -10.14
C GLU A 200 14.45 -0.34 -11.65
N ILE A 201 14.56 0.88 -12.17
CA ILE A 201 14.84 1.11 -13.59
C ILE A 201 16.14 1.89 -13.70
N GLY A 202 17.11 1.36 -14.45
CA GLY A 202 18.34 2.04 -14.82
C GLY A 202 18.10 3.26 -15.70
N SER A 203 19.15 3.96 -16.13
CA SER A 203 18.99 5.26 -16.81
C SER A 203 18.40 5.20 -18.22
N GLY A 204 18.55 4.06 -18.89
CA GLY A 204 18.32 3.90 -20.33
C GLY A 204 19.11 4.93 -21.13
N SER A 205 18.76 5.09 -22.40
CA SER A 205 19.30 6.18 -23.20
C SER A 205 18.26 6.79 -24.14
N VAL A 206 18.43 8.08 -24.43
CA VAL A 206 17.71 8.79 -25.49
C VAL A 206 18.70 9.38 -26.47
N ASP A 207 18.40 9.14 -27.74
CA ASP A 207 19.09 9.68 -28.89
C ASP A 207 18.10 10.56 -29.67
N ALA A 208 18.57 11.72 -30.12
CA ALA A 208 17.74 12.62 -30.91
C ALA A 208 18.54 13.23 -32.06
N THR A 209 17.91 13.26 -33.23
CA THR A 209 18.35 14.03 -34.39
C THR A 209 17.32 15.11 -34.65
N VAL A 210 17.75 16.37 -34.63
CA VAL A 210 16.91 17.54 -34.91
C VAL A 210 17.48 18.27 -36.11
N SER A 211 16.68 18.47 -37.15
CA SER A 211 17.09 19.18 -38.35
C SER A 211 16.23 20.42 -38.59
N TYR A 212 16.88 21.53 -38.95
CA TYR A 212 16.26 22.82 -39.25
C TYR A 212 16.63 23.31 -40.65
N ALA A 213 15.64 23.91 -41.33
CA ALA A 213 15.88 24.85 -42.41
C ALA A 213 15.77 26.27 -41.84
N ALA A 214 16.92 26.90 -41.57
CA ALA A 214 17.00 28.23 -40.98
C ALA A 214 17.22 29.28 -42.07
N THR A 215 16.28 30.20 -42.20
CA THR A 215 16.31 31.28 -43.20
C THR A 215 16.60 32.64 -42.59
N LEU A 216 17.32 33.47 -43.34
CA LEU A 216 17.71 34.83 -42.96
C LEU A 216 17.51 35.76 -44.16
N ASP A 217 16.78 36.86 -44.00
CA ASP A 217 16.57 37.85 -45.06
C ASP A 217 17.45 39.09 -44.78
N ILE A 218 18.56 39.23 -45.52
CA ILE A 218 19.40 40.43 -45.44
C ILE A 218 18.81 41.50 -46.36
N PRO A 219 18.48 42.71 -45.87
CA PRO A 219 17.94 43.76 -46.72
C PRO A 219 18.92 44.13 -47.83
N ASP A 220 18.42 44.37 -49.05
CA ASP A 220 19.25 44.85 -50.15
C ASP A 220 19.58 46.35 -50.01
N THR A 221 20.80 46.63 -50.41
CA THR A 221 21.59 47.85 -50.29
C THR A 221 21.00 49.12 -50.89
N GLY A 222 19.96 49.02 -51.72
CA GLY A 222 19.30 50.20 -52.28
C GLY A 222 18.65 51.13 -51.23
N VAL A 223 18.46 50.66 -49.99
CA VAL A 223 17.71 51.36 -48.92
C VAL A 223 18.42 51.33 -47.56
N LEU A 224 19.58 50.68 -47.44
CA LEU A 224 20.29 50.56 -46.18
C LEU A 224 21.07 51.86 -45.86
N ASP A 225 20.55 52.65 -44.92
CA ASP A 225 21.29 53.73 -44.27
C ASP A 225 21.90 53.17 -42.98
N LYS A 226 23.20 53.42 -42.80
CA LYS A 226 24.00 53.05 -41.64
C LYS A 226 23.46 53.62 -40.31
N ALA A 227 22.59 54.63 -40.39
CA ALA A 227 21.87 55.18 -39.24
C ALA A 227 20.64 54.37 -38.80
N ASN A 228 20.22 53.36 -39.59
CA ASN A 228 19.02 52.57 -39.31
C ASN A 228 19.37 51.18 -38.79
N VAL A 229 18.50 50.67 -37.93
CA VAL A 229 18.57 49.29 -37.47
C VAL A 229 18.21 48.33 -38.61
N VAL A 230 18.91 47.21 -38.66
CA VAL A 230 18.70 46.11 -39.62
C VAL A 230 17.98 44.99 -38.91
N SER A 231 16.82 44.61 -39.43
CA SER A 231 16.11 43.41 -39.02
C SER A 231 16.37 42.31 -40.04
N PHE A 232 16.88 41.16 -39.59
CA PHE A 232 17.20 40.05 -40.48
C PHE A 232 15.99 39.14 -40.79
N ASN A 233 14.83 39.40 -40.19
CA ASN A 233 13.61 38.57 -40.32
C ASN A 233 13.92 37.05 -40.31
N PRO A 234 14.64 36.55 -39.29
CA PRO A 234 14.97 35.15 -39.23
C PRO A 234 13.70 34.30 -39.14
N ASN A 235 13.74 33.14 -39.77
CA ASN A 235 12.70 32.13 -39.62
C ASN A 235 13.33 30.74 -39.69
N SER A 236 13.00 29.87 -38.75
CA SER A 236 13.38 28.47 -38.72
C SER A 236 12.15 27.58 -38.84
N VAL A 237 12.32 26.43 -39.50
CA VAL A 237 11.32 25.37 -39.53
C VAL A 237 12.05 24.06 -39.37
N LEU A 238 11.51 23.15 -38.55
CA LEU A 238 12.00 21.78 -38.49
C LEU A 238 11.82 21.12 -39.87
N ALA A 239 12.93 20.75 -40.49
CA ALA A 239 12.99 20.24 -41.86
C ALA A 239 14.13 19.23 -41.96
N GLY A 240 13.98 18.19 -42.80
CA GLY A 240 14.97 17.10 -42.87
C GLY A 240 14.66 15.96 -41.89
N THR A 241 15.70 15.34 -41.33
CA THR A 241 15.58 14.15 -40.47
C THR A 241 15.32 14.58 -39.03
N ASN A 242 14.11 14.36 -38.53
CA ASN A 242 13.74 14.64 -37.15
C ASN A 242 13.28 13.34 -36.48
N VAL A 243 14.16 12.76 -35.66
CA VAL A 243 14.00 11.42 -35.07
C VAL A 243 14.29 11.48 -33.58
N LEU A 244 13.47 10.80 -32.80
CA LEU A 244 13.66 10.59 -31.37
C LEU A 244 13.58 9.08 -31.13
N THR A 245 14.62 8.50 -30.56
CA THR A 245 14.73 7.07 -30.26
C THR A 245 15.19 6.86 -28.83
N THR A 246 14.64 5.87 -28.16
CA THR A 246 15.06 5.48 -26.81
C THR A 246 15.53 4.04 -26.77
N GLU A 247 16.53 3.78 -25.94
CA GLU A 247 16.94 2.45 -25.52
C GLU A 247 16.47 2.26 -24.08
N PHE A 248 15.62 1.25 -23.86
CA PHE A 248 15.10 0.96 -22.54
C PHE A 248 16.23 0.48 -21.61
N ALA A 249 16.13 0.84 -20.33
CA ALA A 249 17.16 0.54 -19.35
C ALA A 249 17.14 -0.92 -18.88
N ASP A 250 18.20 -1.31 -18.17
CA ASP A 250 18.12 -2.44 -17.26
C ASP A 250 16.99 -2.22 -16.25
N PHE A 251 16.25 -3.28 -15.97
CA PHE A 251 15.06 -3.25 -15.15
C PHE A 251 15.13 -4.37 -14.11
N SER A 252 14.72 -4.07 -12.89
CA SER A 252 14.46 -5.05 -11.84
C SER A 252 13.05 -4.88 -11.28
N LEU A 253 12.43 -6.00 -10.96
CA LEU A 253 11.09 -6.06 -10.38
C LEU A 253 11.06 -7.10 -9.29
N SER A 254 10.54 -6.74 -8.13
CA SER A 254 10.16 -7.68 -7.10
C SER A 254 8.67 -7.53 -6.81
N ALA A 255 8.03 -8.66 -6.49
CA ALA A 255 6.69 -8.71 -5.96
C ALA A 255 6.68 -9.74 -4.83
N ASP A 256 6.39 -9.28 -3.62
CA ASP A 256 6.37 -10.08 -2.42
C ASP A 256 4.95 -10.19 -1.87
N ALA A 257 4.54 -11.40 -1.50
CA ALA A 257 3.33 -11.62 -0.70
C ALA A 257 3.63 -11.18 0.72
N VAL A 258 2.92 -10.19 1.22
CA VAL A 258 3.02 -9.73 2.61
C VAL A 258 1.78 -10.19 3.36
N PHE A 259 1.99 -10.98 4.40
CA PHE A 259 0.96 -11.40 5.33
C PHE A 259 1.43 -11.11 6.76
N GLU A 260 1.02 -9.96 7.26
CA GLU A 260 1.28 -9.50 8.61
C GLU A 260 -0.03 -9.44 9.37
N LEU A 261 -0.14 -10.24 10.42
CA LEU A 261 -1.33 -10.37 11.23
C LEU A 261 -0.93 -10.53 12.69
N SER A 262 -1.24 -9.53 13.51
CA SER A 262 -1.01 -9.59 14.95
C SER A 262 -2.31 -9.31 15.70
N GLY A 263 -2.44 -9.88 16.89
CA GLY A 263 -3.65 -9.70 17.67
C GLY A 263 -3.75 -10.62 18.86
N SER A 264 -4.95 -10.64 19.45
CA SER A 264 -5.25 -11.52 20.56
C SER A 264 -6.69 -11.96 20.55
N VAL A 265 -6.93 -13.22 20.88
CA VAL A 265 -8.27 -13.73 21.17
C VAL A 265 -8.35 -14.02 22.66
N THR A 266 -9.27 -13.34 23.33
CA THR A 266 -9.61 -13.56 24.74
C THR A 266 -10.98 -14.21 24.83
N GLY A 267 -11.04 -15.38 25.46
CA GLY A 267 -12.28 -16.09 25.75
C GLY A 267 -12.52 -16.15 27.26
N GLU A 268 -13.75 -15.86 27.69
CA GLU A 268 -14.22 -16.06 29.04
C GLU A 268 -15.41 -17.03 29.03
N ALA A 269 -15.33 -18.11 29.80
CA ALA A 269 -16.43 -19.06 29.97
C ALA A 269 -16.81 -19.18 31.45
N CYS A 270 -18.08 -18.94 31.75
CA CYS A 270 -18.62 -19.01 33.10
C CYS A 270 -19.58 -20.20 33.25
N ILE A 271 -19.31 -21.10 34.19
CA ILE A 271 -20.16 -22.26 34.49
C ILE A 271 -20.49 -22.27 35.98
N VAL A 272 -21.78 -22.31 36.31
CA VAL A 272 -22.24 -22.47 37.70
C VAL A 272 -22.05 -23.92 38.15
N PRO A 273 -21.44 -24.20 39.32
CA PRO A 273 -20.88 -23.28 40.33
C PRO A 273 -19.35 -23.10 40.25
N THR A 274 -18.73 -23.57 39.17
CA THR A 274 -17.28 -23.59 38.95
C THR A 274 -16.63 -22.22 38.72
N GLY A 275 -17.42 -21.17 38.49
CA GLY A 275 -16.94 -19.80 38.23
C GLY A 275 -16.56 -19.56 36.77
N CYS A 276 -15.94 -18.42 36.50
CA CYS A 276 -15.45 -18.04 35.17
C CYS A 276 -13.99 -18.46 34.98
N VAL A 277 -13.68 -18.97 33.80
CA VAL A 277 -12.31 -19.25 33.33
C VAL A 277 -12.05 -18.36 32.14
N THR A 278 -10.99 -17.56 32.23
CA THR A 278 -10.51 -16.70 31.15
C THR A 278 -9.26 -17.32 30.53
N GLY A 279 -9.21 -17.37 29.20
CA GLY A 279 -8.02 -17.68 28.42
C GLY A 279 -7.74 -16.56 27.43
N SER A 280 -6.47 -16.29 27.17
CA SER A 280 -6.05 -15.38 26.11
C SER A 280 -4.92 -16.03 25.34
N THR A 281 -5.00 -16.00 24.02
CA THR A 281 -3.95 -16.47 23.13
C THR A 281 -3.58 -15.32 22.19
N PRO A 282 -2.39 -14.72 22.33
CA PRO A 282 -1.89 -13.80 21.33
C PRO A 282 -1.48 -14.58 20.07
N PHE A 283 -1.60 -13.94 18.92
CA PHE A 283 -1.01 -14.40 17.67
C PHE A 283 -0.21 -13.26 17.04
N ASP A 284 0.88 -13.63 16.39
CA ASP A 284 1.79 -12.72 15.69
C ASP A 284 2.34 -13.47 14.49
N ILE A 285 1.85 -13.14 13.32
CA ILE A 285 2.23 -13.71 12.04
C ILE A 285 2.88 -12.58 11.26
N ASP A 286 4.17 -12.75 10.97
CA ASP A 286 4.95 -11.85 10.13
C ASP A 286 5.59 -12.72 9.05
N ALA A 287 4.92 -12.81 7.91
CA ALA A 287 5.31 -13.66 6.82
C ALA A 287 5.38 -12.85 5.53
N THR A 288 6.60 -12.77 4.98
CA THR A 288 6.85 -12.26 3.63
C THR A 288 7.38 -13.40 2.78
N GLY A 289 6.71 -13.65 1.65
CA GLY A 289 7.10 -14.68 0.70
C GLY A 289 7.36 -14.05 -0.67
N PRO A 290 8.55 -14.24 -1.28
CA PRO A 290 8.79 -13.72 -2.60
C PRO A 290 7.87 -14.40 -3.60
N ILE A 291 7.08 -13.63 -4.35
CA ILE A 291 6.25 -14.16 -5.42
C ILE A 291 7.06 -14.14 -6.71
N LEU A 292 7.52 -12.97 -7.11
CA LEU A 292 8.26 -12.75 -8.35
C LEU A 292 9.48 -11.90 -8.03
N SER A 293 10.62 -12.26 -8.60
CA SER A 293 11.81 -11.43 -8.62
C SER A 293 12.45 -11.55 -9.99
N VAL A 294 12.66 -10.42 -10.64
CA VAL A 294 13.27 -10.27 -11.97
C VAL A 294 14.47 -9.37 -11.80
N ASN A 295 15.65 -9.90 -12.08
CA ASN A 295 16.93 -9.18 -12.06
C ASN A 295 17.22 -8.39 -10.77
N GLU A 296 16.63 -8.81 -9.63
CA GLU A 296 16.79 -8.13 -8.34
C GLU A 296 18.25 -8.15 -7.83
N ASP A 297 19.02 -9.17 -8.22
CA ASP A 297 20.44 -9.30 -7.88
C ASP A 297 21.39 -8.71 -8.94
N GLY A 298 20.85 -8.16 -10.03
CA GLY A 298 21.62 -7.69 -11.19
C GLY A 298 22.25 -8.81 -12.03
N GLU A 299 21.94 -10.09 -11.74
CA GLU A 299 22.47 -11.23 -12.51
C GLU A 299 21.52 -11.67 -13.65
N GLY A 300 20.44 -10.93 -13.92
CA GLY A 300 19.46 -11.22 -14.96
C GLY A 300 18.57 -12.44 -14.66
N GLY A 301 18.48 -12.86 -13.40
CA GLY A 301 17.70 -14.03 -13.00
C GLY A 301 16.21 -13.74 -12.86
N ILE A 302 15.35 -14.75 -13.09
CA ILE A 302 13.95 -14.73 -12.67
C ILE A 302 13.77 -15.78 -11.56
N LEU A 303 13.11 -15.40 -10.48
CA LEU A 303 12.64 -16.27 -9.42
C LEU A 303 11.13 -16.15 -9.31
N LEU A 304 10.42 -17.28 -9.29
CA LEU A 304 9.02 -17.33 -8.90
C LEU A 304 8.90 -18.21 -7.66
N LEU A 305 8.26 -17.71 -6.61
CA LEU A 305 8.17 -18.36 -5.30
C LEU A 305 9.56 -18.74 -4.76
N GLY A 306 10.55 -17.87 -5.00
CA GLY A 306 11.96 -18.09 -4.65
C GLY A 306 12.67 -19.20 -5.44
N GLN A 307 12.05 -19.75 -6.48
CA GLN A 307 12.61 -20.83 -7.30
C GLN A 307 12.94 -20.35 -8.71
N LYS A 308 14.10 -20.78 -9.21
CA LYS A 308 14.46 -20.60 -10.63
C LYS A 308 13.60 -21.53 -11.49
N PRO A 309 12.98 -21.04 -12.57
CA PRO A 309 12.16 -21.89 -13.45
C PRO A 309 13.01 -23.02 -14.07
N PRO A 310 12.47 -24.25 -14.17
CA PRO A 310 13.23 -25.43 -14.60
C PRO A 310 13.57 -25.44 -16.10
N VAL A 311 12.86 -24.67 -16.92
CA VAL A 311 13.10 -24.53 -18.37
C VAL A 311 12.87 -23.08 -18.78
N PHE A 312 13.96 -22.35 -19.07
CA PHE A 312 13.90 -21.14 -19.89
C PHE A 312 13.82 -21.59 -21.35
N GLY A 313 12.60 -21.77 -21.86
CA GLY A 313 12.39 -21.72 -23.31
C GLY A 313 12.47 -20.25 -23.72
N PHE A 314 13.10 -19.93 -24.84
CA PHE A 314 12.86 -18.65 -25.51
C PHE A 314 11.65 -18.84 -26.42
N PRO A 315 10.41 -18.56 -25.98
CA PRO A 315 9.32 -18.28 -26.91
C PRO A 315 9.70 -17.08 -27.78
N ASP A 316 8.97 -16.88 -28.86
CA ASP A 316 8.99 -15.64 -29.61
C ASP A 316 8.66 -14.46 -28.68
N GLU A 317 9.46 -13.38 -28.75
CA GLU A 317 9.39 -12.19 -27.89
C GLU A 317 7.95 -11.66 -27.71
N ALA A 318 7.08 -11.85 -28.70
CA ALA A 318 5.69 -11.39 -28.70
C ALA A 318 4.72 -12.16 -27.79
N ASN A 319 5.06 -13.34 -27.28
CA ASN A 319 4.13 -14.19 -26.50
C ASN A 319 4.46 -14.27 -24.99
N GLY A 320 5.48 -13.55 -24.54
CA GLY A 320 5.97 -13.62 -23.16
C GLY A 320 6.55 -14.98 -22.79
N PHE A 321 7.10 -15.09 -21.59
CA PHE A 321 7.65 -16.29 -20.99
C PHE A 321 6.61 -16.88 -20.04
N PRO A 322 5.75 -17.83 -20.48
CA PRO A 322 4.83 -18.49 -19.57
C PRO A 322 5.60 -19.47 -18.69
N PHE A 323 5.34 -19.40 -17.39
CA PHE A 323 5.79 -20.38 -16.42
C PHE A 323 4.67 -20.73 -15.45
N THR A 324 4.66 -21.98 -15.02
CA THR A 324 3.68 -22.54 -14.09
C THR A 324 4.43 -23.27 -13.00
N ILE A 325 4.09 -22.97 -11.75
CA ILE A 325 4.55 -23.77 -10.61
C ILE A 325 3.41 -24.67 -10.17
N ASP A 326 3.62 -25.97 -10.35
CA ASP A 326 2.69 -27.01 -9.93
C ASP A 326 3.14 -27.62 -8.58
N ALA A 327 2.25 -27.66 -7.59
CA ALA A 327 2.45 -28.44 -6.36
C ALA A 327 1.92 -29.89 -6.46
N GLY A 328 1.88 -30.44 -7.68
CA GLY A 328 1.54 -31.85 -7.93
C GLY A 328 0.06 -32.18 -8.09
N VAL A 329 -0.89 -31.41 -7.53
CA VAL A 329 -2.34 -31.64 -7.72
C VAL A 329 -3.14 -30.42 -8.20
N SER A 330 -2.59 -29.22 -8.08
CA SER A 330 -3.10 -27.96 -8.63
C SER A 330 -1.92 -27.02 -8.94
N SER A 331 -2.10 -26.14 -9.93
CA SER A 331 -1.16 -25.05 -10.21
C SER A 331 -1.22 -24.04 -9.06
N LEU A 332 -0.10 -23.79 -8.38
CA LEU A 332 -0.01 -22.79 -7.30
C LEU A 332 -0.01 -21.36 -7.85
N ALA A 333 0.69 -21.18 -8.95
CA ALA A 333 0.85 -19.90 -9.61
C ALA A 333 1.13 -20.14 -11.09
N THR A 334 0.48 -19.35 -11.92
CA THR A 334 0.81 -19.17 -13.33
C THR A 334 1.25 -17.74 -13.51
N ALA A 335 2.38 -17.52 -14.14
CA ALA A 335 2.81 -16.19 -14.50
C ALA A 335 3.38 -16.21 -15.91
N THR A 336 3.09 -15.17 -16.66
CA THR A 336 3.72 -14.89 -17.94
C THR A 336 4.52 -13.63 -17.72
N LEU A 337 5.85 -13.77 -17.71
CA LEU A 337 6.71 -12.58 -17.71
C LEU A 337 6.89 -12.14 -19.14
N HIS A 338 6.58 -10.89 -19.44
CA HIS A 338 7.00 -10.26 -20.68
C HIS A 338 8.31 -9.52 -20.38
N LEU A 339 9.33 -9.66 -21.22
CA LEU A 339 10.56 -8.88 -21.03
C LEU A 339 10.37 -7.59 -21.81
N PRO A 340 10.03 -6.47 -21.14
CA PRO A 340 9.66 -5.26 -21.83
C PRO A 340 10.87 -4.71 -22.58
N GLN A 341 10.70 -4.43 -23.86
CA GLN A 341 11.64 -3.60 -24.61
C GLN A 341 10.87 -2.45 -25.27
N PRO A 342 10.29 -1.52 -24.48
CA PRO A 342 9.59 -0.36 -25.02
C PRO A 342 10.62 0.64 -25.57
N GLU A 343 11.33 0.26 -26.62
CA GLU A 343 12.11 1.17 -27.44
C GLU A 343 11.12 2.09 -28.15
N ALA A 344 11.00 3.32 -27.67
CA ALA A 344 10.17 4.33 -28.29
C ALA A 344 10.92 4.88 -29.49
N ALA A 345 10.31 4.79 -30.67
CA ALA A 345 10.81 5.43 -31.88
C ALA A 345 9.73 6.34 -32.45
N GLY A 346 10.11 7.55 -32.77
CA GLY A 346 9.19 8.54 -33.32
C GLY A 346 9.89 9.68 -34.05
N GLY A 347 9.18 10.77 -34.25
CA GLY A 347 9.66 11.88 -35.08
C GLY A 347 8.79 13.12 -34.97
N LEU A 348 8.92 14.01 -35.96
CA LEU A 348 8.28 15.32 -35.95
C LEU A 348 6.74 15.24 -35.96
N ASP A 349 6.12 15.83 -34.94
CA ASP A 349 4.71 16.24 -34.96
C ASP A 349 4.61 17.64 -35.56
N SER A 350 4.22 17.72 -36.83
CA SER A 350 4.09 18.99 -37.57
C SER A 350 3.05 19.96 -36.97
N THR A 351 2.18 19.49 -36.07
CA THR A 351 1.14 20.33 -35.45
C THR A 351 1.71 21.12 -34.28
N THR A 352 2.55 20.48 -33.47
CA THR A 352 3.15 21.07 -32.28
C THR A 352 4.54 21.64 -32.53
N GLY A 353 5.23 21.17 -33.58
CA GLY A 353 6.63 21.50 -33.81
C GLY A 353 7.58 20.77 -32.86
N THR A 354 7.14 19.66 -32.26
CA THR A 354 7.92 18.85 -31.31
C THR A 354 8.22 17.47 -31.91
N LEU A 355 9.24 16.78 -31.41
CA LEU A 355 9.47 15.38 -31.74
C LEU A 355 8.77 14.52 -30.68
N LYS A 356 7.97 13.55 -31.10
CA LYS A 356 7.26 12.63 -30.21
C LYS A 356 7.65 11.20 -30.48
N ALA A 357 7.87 10.44 -29.41
CA ALA A 357 8.07 9.00 -29.45
C ALA A 357 7.24 8.37 -28.33
N SER A 358 6.64 7.22 -28.59
CA SER A 358 5.85 6.49 -27.59
C SER A 358 6.10 5.00 -27.73
N ALA A 359 6.21 4.29 -26.62
CA ALA A 359 6.23 2.85 -26.58
C ALA A 359 5.35 2.36 -25.42
N GLN A 360 4.76 1.19 -25.63
CA GLN A 360 4.05 0.46 -24.59
C GLN A 360 4.42 -1.00 -24.75
N ASP A 361 4.72 -1.65 -23.64
CA ASP A 361 4.95 -3.09 -23.60
C ASP A 361 4.31 -3.69 -22.35
N ASP A 362 3.87 -4.94 -22.47
CA ASP A 362 3.37 -5.69 -21.33
C ASP A 362 4.59 -6.06 -20.47
N LEU A 363 4.47 -5.99 -19.15
CA LEU A 363 5.57 -6.28 -18.22
C LEU A 363 5.38 -7.67 -17.59
N VAL A 364 4.26 -7.87 -16.90
CA VAL A 364 4.00 -9.12 -16.17
C VAL A 364 2.51 -9.37 -16.18
N ASP A 365 2.12 -10.58 -16.58
CA ASP A 365 0.82 -11.16 -16.24
C ASP A 365 1.03 -12.17 -15.12
N LEU A 366 0.66 -11.81 -13.90
CA LEU A 366 0.76 -12.70 -12.75
C LEU A 366 -0.62 -13.29 -12.45
N THR A 367 -0.69 -14.54 -12.01
CA THR A 367 -1.89 -15.12 -11.40
C THR A 367 -1.44 -16.10 -10.32
N VAL A 368 -1.63 -15.71 -9.06
CA VAL A 368 -1.15 -16.43 -7.89
C VAL A 368 -2.32 -16.82 -7.02
N ASP A 369 -2.36 -18.10 -6.65
CA ASP A 369 -3.20 -18.63 -5.57
C ASP A 369 -2.40 -18.44 -4.26
N VAL A 370 -2.68 -17.35 -3.56
CA VAL A 370 -1.84 -16.85 -2.45
C VAL A 370 -1.88 -17.80 -1.26
N ASP A 371 -3.02 -18.43 -0.97
CA ASP A 371 -3.12 -19.45 0.08
C ASP A 371 -2.19 -20.64 -0.20
N ALA A 372 -2.13 -21.07 -1.46
CA ALA A 372 -1.28 -22.15 -1.90
C ALA A 372 0.21 -21.74 -1.92
N ALA A 373 0.53 -20.53 -2.39
CA ALA A 373 1.87 -19.96 -2.40
C ALA A 373 2.44 -19.76 -1.00
N VAL A 374 1.68 -19.16 -0.08
CA VAL A 374 2.12 -18.92 1.29
C VAL A 374 2.17 -20.23 2.08
N SER A 375 1.31 -21.22 1.82
CA SER A 375 1.47 -22.56 2.41
C SER A 375 2.83 -23.18 2.06
N LEU A 376 3.36 -22.91 0.86
CA LEU A 376 4.68 -23.34 0.42
C LEU A 376 5.81 -22.56 1.13
N ALA A 377 5.64 -21.25 1.32
CA ALA A 377 6.61 -20.40 2.00
C ALA A 377 6.69 -20.71 3.51
N VAL A 378 5.55 -20.97 4.15
CA VAL A 378 5.40 -21.18 5.60
C VAL A 378 5.83 -22.59 6.02
N THR A 379 5.68 -23.60 5.15
CA THR A 379 6.14 -24.99 5.41
C THR A 379 7.65 -25.16 5.55
N GLY A 380 8.44 -24.10 5.34
CA GLY A 380 9.86 -24.01 5.73
C GLY A 380 10.12 -24.04 7.24
N GLY A 381 9.10 -23.96 8.10
CA GLY A 381 9.27 -24.17 9.55
C GLY A 381 8.18 -23.63 10.48
N ILE A 382 7.15 -22.96 9.98
CA ILE A 382 6.02 -22.45 10.78
C ILE A 382 4.79 -23.31 10.43
N THR A 383 4.01 -23.67 11.44
CA THR A 383 2.98 -24.70 11.34
C THR A 383 1.90 -24.33 10.32
N THR A 384 1.21 -25.34 9.79
CA THR A 384 0.03 -25.27 8.91
C THR A 384 -1.14 -24.45 9.48
N ASP A 385 -0.96 -23.80 10.63
CA ASP A 385 -1.97 -23.08 11.40
C ASP A 385 -2.17 -21.63 10.93
N ALA A 386 -1.35 -21.13 9.98
CA ALA A 386 -1.41 -19.74 9.52
C ALA A 386 -2.72 -19.40 8.78
N PHE A 387 -3.24 -20.34 7.98
CA PHE A 387 -4.47 -20.16 7.19
C PHE A 387 -5.69 -20.79 7.84
N GLY A 388 -5.48 -21.61 8.88
CA GLY A 388 -6.53 -21.90 9.82
C GLY A 388 -6.00 -22.65 11.02
N PHE A 389 -6.38 -22.20 12.21
CA PHE A 389 -6.06 -22.89 13.45
C PHE A 389 -7.35 -23.31 14.13
N GLU A 390 -7.32 -24.41 14.87
CA GLU A 390 -8.35 -24.78 15.82
C GLU A 390 -7.69 -24.96 17.19
N THR A 391 -8.08 -24.15 18.18
CA THR A 391 -7.58 -24.27 19.55
C THR A 391 -8.70 -24.63 20.50
N ALA A 392 -8.44 -25.58 21.41
CA ALA A 392 -9.42 -26.03 22.37
C ALA A 392 -9.58 -25.01 23.52
N ILE A 393 -10.81 -24.63 23.82
CA ILE A 393 -11.18 -23.86 25.02
C ILE A 393 -11.49 -24.86 26.15
N GLY A 394 -10.43 -25.50 26.66
CA GLY A 394 -10.54 -26.53 27.70
C GLY A 394 -11.40 -27.74 27.24
N ASN A 395 -12.31 -28.21 28.12
CA ASN A 395 -13.26 -29.30 27.79
C ASN A 395 -14.61 -28.77 27.26
N VAL A 396 -14.71 -27.48 26.94
CA VAL A 396 -15.99 -26.79 26.69
C VAL A 396 -16.25 -26.61 25.19
N GLY A 397 -15.19 -26.63 24.36
CA GLY A 397 -15.29 -26.43 22.92
C GLY A 397 -13.95 -26.11 22.27
N SER A 398 -14.00 -25.63 21.04
CA SER A 398 -12.86 -25.09 20.27
C SER A 398 -13.22 -23.75 19.62
N VAL A 399 -12.20 -22.94 19.37
CA VAL A 399 -12.27 -21.76 18.51
C VAL A 399 -11.25 -21.91 17.42
N GLY A 400 -11.66 -21.64 16.19
CA GLY A 400 -10.76 -21.59 15.06
C GLY A 400 -11.13 -20.53 14.06
N TYR A 401 -10.20 -20.25 13.16
CA TYR A 401 -10.46 -19.44 11.97
C TYR A 401 -10.00 -20.20 10.74
N ASP A 402 -10.57 -19.88 9.58
CA ASP A 402 -10.17 -20.38 8.26
C ASP A 402 -10.15 -19.21 7.27
N ILE A 403 -9.05 -19.04 6.53
CA ILE A 403 -8.92 -18.04 5.46
C ILE A 403 -9.18 -18.76 4.15
N VAL A 404 -10.28 -18.42 3.50
CA VAL A 404 -10.80 -19.14 2.34
C VAL A 404 -10.35 -18.42 1.07
N ASP A 405 -9.34 -18.94 0.38
CA ASP A 405 -8.98 -18.63 -1.02
C ASP A 405 -8.69 -17.14 -1.35
N VAL A 406 -7.41 -16.83 -1.61
CA VAL A 406 -6.97 -15.51 -2.08
C VAL A 406 -6.30 -15.67 -3.44
N LYS A 407 -6.95 -15.16 -4.50
CA LYS A 407 -6.39 -15.12 -5.86
C LYS A 407 -6.06 -13.70 -6.24
N ILE A 408 -4.83 -13.50 -6.70
CA ILE A 408 -4.35 -12.19 -7.15
C ILE A 408 -3.72 -12.35 -8.52
N GLY A 409 -4.14 -11.52 -9.48
CA GLY A 409 -3.50 -11.49 -10.79
C GLY A 409 -3.39 -10.11 -11.40
N PRO A 410 -2.36 -9.32 -11.06
CA PRO A 410 -2.06 -8.09 -11.80
C PRO A 410 -1.56 -8.44 -13.20
N SER A 411 -2.09 -7.75 -14.21
CA SER A 411 -1.30 -7.41 -15.38
C SER A 411 -0.69 -6.02 -15.17
N ILE A 412 0.59 -5.91 -15.47
CA ILE A 412 1.33 -4.66 -15.37
C ILE A 412 1.79 -4.31 -16.77
N ASP A 413 1.48 -3.10 -17.24
CA ASP A 413 1.94 -2.58 -18.51
C ASP A 413 2.88 -1.40 -18.26
N LEU A 414 3.95 -1.30 -19.02
CA LEU A 414 4.85 -0.16 -18.99
C LEU A 414 4.62 0.69 -20.22
N ARG A 415 4.19 1.94 -20.02
CA ARG A 415 4.01 2.92 -21.09
C ARG A 415 4.97 4.08 -20.92
N GLN A 416 5.62 4.48 -22.01
CA GLN A 416 6.51 5.63 -22.07
C GLN A 416 6.10 6.56 -23.21
N ASP A 417 5.87 7.82 -22.89
CA ASP A 417 5.61 8.88 -23.84
C ASP A 417 6.69 9.97 -23.71
N PHE A 418 7.38 10.26 -24.81
CA PHE A 418 8.43 11.26 -24.90
C PHE A 418 8.03 12.41 -25.83
N GLU A 419 8.29 13.63 -25.40
CA GLU A 419 8.12 14.84 -26.21
C GLU A 419 9.35 15.73 -26.06
N LEU A 420 10.03 15.99 -27.19
CA LEU A 420 11.19 16.88 -27.27
C LEU A 420 10.77 18.19 -27.95
N ASP A 421 10.96 19.31 -27.25
CA ASP A 421 10.72 20.66 -27.75
C ASP A 421 12.07 21.37 -28.02
N PRO A 422 12.59 21.29 -29.25
CA PRO A 422 13.86 21.93 -29.59
C PRO A 422 13.67 23.41 -29.93
N THR A 423 14.61 24.24 -29.48
CA THR A 423 14.75 25.64 -29.90
C THR A 423 16.11 25.84 -30.57
N LEU A 424 16.10 26.38 -31.79
CA LEU A 424 17.31 26.76 -32.50
C LEU A 424 17.88 28.07 -31.94
N PHE A 425 19.12 28.03 -31.48
CA PHE A 425 19.90 29.19 -31.11
C PHE A 425 21.02 29.46 -32.10
N VAL A 426 21.46 30.72 -32.14
CA VAL A 426 22.65 31.14 -32.88
C VAL A 426 23.53 32.03 -32.02
N GLN A 427 24.83 31.86 -32.16
CA GLN A 427 25.87 32.78 -31.75
C GLN A 427 26.40 33.47 -33.02
N LEU A 428 26.13 34.77 -33.17
CA LEU A 428 26.67 35.61 -34.23
C LEU A 428 27.94 36.29 -33.75
N VAL A 429 29.07 35.99 -34.37
CA VAL A 429 30.35 36.67 -34.13
C VAL A 429 30.59 37.69 -35.22
N PHE A 430 30.85 38.94 -34.83
CA PHE A 430 31.08 40.06 -35.74
C PHE A 430 32.56 40.42 -35.78
N ASP A 431 33.12 40.66 -36.97
CA ASP A 431 34.49 41.15 -37.11
C ASP A 431 34.67 42.63 -36.72
N LYS A 432 33.54 43.35 -36.61
CA LYS A 432 33.41 44.73 -36.14
C LYS A 432 32.35 44.83 -35.06
N ALA A 433 32.48 45.83 -34.18
CA ALA A 433 31.47 46.06 -33.16
C ALA A 433 30.16 46.56 -33.79
N VAL A 434 29.05 45.98 -33.36
CA VAL A 434 27.69 46.38 -33.74
C VAL A 434 26.95 46.85 -32.49
N MET A 435 25.82 47.55 -32.67
CA MET A 435 24.97 47.98 -31.57
C MET A 435 23.67 47.17 -31.55
N VAL A 436 23.39 46.50 -30.43
CA VAL A 436 22.20 45.69 -30.21
C VAL A 436 21.53 46.17 -28.94
N ALA A 437 20.26 46.56 -29.01
CA ALA A 437 19.51 47.12 -27.87
C ALA A 437 20.23 48.28 -27.14
N GLY A 438 21.10 49.02 -27.83
CA GLY A 438 21.88 50.14 -27.28
C GLY A 438 23.25 49.75 -26.70
N GLU A 439 23.62 48.48 -26.72
CA GLU A 439 24.92 47.99 -26.26
C GLU A 439 25.84 47.65 -27.43
N LEU A 440 27.14 47.97 -27.28
CA LEU A 440 28.16 47.62 -28.26
C LEU A 440 28.66 46.20 -28.02
N VAL A 441 28.48 45.33 -29.00
CA VAL A 441 28.86 43.92 -28.91
C VAL A 441 29.64 43.46 -30.14
N THR A 442 30.51 42.47 -29.96
CA THR A 442 31.17 41.72 -31.06
C THR A 442 30.64 40.29 -31.15
N GLU A 443 29.69 39.93 -30.29
CA GLU A 443 29.10 38.61 -30.17
C GLU A 443 27.65 38.76 -29.71
N LEU A 444 26.74 38.01 -30.31
CA LEU A 444 25.32 38.00 -29.96
C LEU A 444 24.84 36.55 -29.90
N ILE A 445 24.27 36.14 -28.76
CA ILE A 445 23.60 34.85 -28.61
C ILE A 445 22.10 35.10 -28.48
N SER A 446 21.29 34.42 -29.30
CA SER A 446 19.83 34.54 -29.28
C SER A 446 19.18 33.30 -29.88
N ALA A 447 17.93 33.03 -29.50
CA ALA A 447 17.07 32.15 -30.29
C ALA A 447 16.94 32.72 -31.71
N TRP A 448 17.04 31.85 -32.72
CA TRP A 448 17.11 32.25 -34.13
C TRP A 448 15.93 33.13 -34.52
N ASP A 449 14.71 32.67 -34.24
CA ASP A 449 13.46 33.38 -34.59
C ASP A 449 13.22 34.66 -33.78
N LEU A 450 14.05 34.91 -32.77
CA LEU A 450 13.96 36.08 -31.89
C LEU A 450 15.20 36.99 -32.02
N LEU A 451 15.97 36.90 -33.10
CA LEU A 451 17.12 37.80 -33.28
C LEU A 451 16.67 39.27 -33.20
N PRO A 452 17.31 40.09 -32.35
CA PRO A 452 17.01 41.50 -32.23
C PRO A 452 17.46 42.27 -33.47
N ASP A 453 16.90 43.47 -33.64
CA ASP A 453 17.41 44.40 -34.64
C ASP A 453 18.84 44.86 -34.30
N ILE A 454 19.69 44.95 -35.32
CA ILE A 454 21.12 45.23 -35.20
C ILE A 454 21.48 46.52 -35.93
N LEU A 455 22.17 47.44 -35.26
CA LEU A 455 22.73 48.63 -35.89
C LEU A 455 24.22 48.41 -36.21
N PHE A 456 24.54 48.40 -37.50
CA PHE A 456 25.92 48.25 -37.98
C PHE A 456 26.64 49.59 -38.00
N LEU A 457 27.85 49.64 -37.44
CA LEU A 457 28.63 50.88 -37.29
C LEU A 457 29.72 51.03 -38.34
N ASP A 458 30.06 49.95 -39.05
CA ASP A 458 31.05 49.90 -40.13
C ASP A 458 30.38 49.65 -41.48
N ASP A 459 31.03 50.09 -42.56
CA ASP A 459 30.45 50.02 -43.93
C ASP A 459 30.38 48.58 -44.43
N VAL A 460 31.28 47.74 -43.91
CA VAL A 460 31.39 46.32 -44.21
C VAL A 460 31.60 45.61 -42.89
N THR A 461 30.74 44.64 -42.58
CA THR A 461 30.85 43.78 -41.39
C THR A 461 30.63 42.34 -41.81
N MET A 462 31.56 41.48 -41.45
CA MET A 462 31.49 40.04 -41.62
C MET A 462 30.89 39.41 -40.36
N VAL A 463 29.89 38.55 -40.56
CA VAL A 463 29.17 37.87 -39.50
C VAL A 463 29.41 36.37 -39.66
N THR A 464 29.82 35.69 -38.58
CA THR A 464 30.05 34.25 -38.56
C THR A 464 29.06 33.61 -37.59
N PRO A 465 28.05 32.86 -38.08
CA PRO A 465 27.07 32.19 -37.23
C PRO A 465 27.58 30.81 -36.77
N THR A 466 27.41 30.53 -35.48
CA THR A 466 27.49 29.17 -34.91
C THR A 466 26.12 28.83 -34.34
N PHE A 467 25.52 27.75 -34.84
CA PHE A 467 24.21 27.29 -34.42
C PHE A 467 24.32 26.19 -33.38
N PHE A 468 23.35 26.14 -32.48
CA PHE A 468 23.20 25.09 -31.48
C PHE A 468 21.73 24.93 -31.11
N VAL A 469 21.38 23.76 -30.56
CA VAL A 469 20.02 23.45 -30.11
C VAL A 469 20.03 23.41 -28.59
N ASP A 470 19.05 24.09 -28.01
CA ASP A 470 18.61 23.85 -26.64
C ASP A 470 17.25 23.16 -26.73
N ALA A 471 17.08 22.02 -26.07
CA ALA A 471 15.85 21.25 -26.17
C ALA A 471 15.37 20.81 -24.80
N GLU A 472 14.07 20.89 -24.57
CA GLU A 472 13.44 20.34 -23.37
C GLU A 472 12.83 18.97 -23.72
N LEU A 473 13.21 17.94 -22.99
CA LEU A 473 12.63 16.61 -23.07
C LEU A 473 11.64 16.42 -21.94
N ARG A 474 10.41 16.09 -22.30
CA ARG A 474 9.40 15.56 -21.40
C ARG A 474 9.39 14.04 -21.52
N ASN A 475 9.44 13.35 -20.40
CA ASN A 475 9.24 11.91 -20.31
C ASN A 475 8.10 11.67 -19.31
N ASP A 476 7.01 11.10 -19.84
CA ASP A 476 5.90 10.57 -19.06
C ASP A 476 5.96 9.03 -19.13
N THR A 477 6.47 8.40 -18.07
CA THR A 477 6.49 6.95 -17.89
C THR A 477 5.45 6.55 -16.86
N LEU A 478 4.58 5.61 -17.23
CA LEU A 478 3.47 5.11 -16.43
C LEU A 478 3.56 3.60 -16.29
N LEU A 479 3.25 3.08 -15.11
CA LEU A 479 2.87 1.67 -14.95
C LEU A 479 1.36 1.59 -14.90
N ASP A 480 0.76 0.98 -15.90
CA ASP A 480 -0.65 0.65 -15.84
C ASP A 480 -0.81 -0.67 -15.08
N PHE A 481 -1.70 -0.69 -14.09
CA PHE A 481 -1.96 -1.87 -13.28
C PHE A 481 -3.41 -2.27 -13.47
N ASP A 482 -3.66 -3.36 -14.18
CA ASP A 482 -4.97 -4.00 -14.17
C ASP A 482 -4.93 -5.13 -13.13
N LEU A 483 -5.46 -4.85 -11.94
CA LEU A 483 -5.43 -5.79 -10.81
C LEU A 483 -6.77 -6.53 -10.71
N ASP A 484 -6.77 -7.83 -10.97
CA ASP A 484 -7.87 -8.70 -10.54
C ASP A 484 -7.56 -9.24 -9.14
N PHE A 485 -8.33 -8.78 -8.14
CA PHE A 485 -8.16 -9.14 -6.74
C PHE A 485 -9.44 -9.76 -6.20
N LEU A 486 -9.36 -11.04 -5.83
CA LEU A 486 -10.47 -11.77 -5.22
C LEU A 486 -10.01 -12.37 -3.89
N VAL A 487 -10.56 -11.83 -2.80
CA VAL A 487 -10.39 -12.36 -1.45
C VAL A 487 -11.73 -12.87 -0.95
N ASP A 488 -11.86 -14.18 -0.76
CA ASP A 488 -12.87 -14.71 0.14
C ASP A 488 -12.33 -14.61 1.58
N LEU A 489 -13.16 -14.15 2.52
CA LEU A 489 -12.66 -13.71 3.82
C LEU A 489 -12.71 -14.77 4.91
N LEU A 490 -11.83 -14.55 5.91
CA LEU A 490 -11.75 -15.18 7.23
C LEU A 490 -13.11 -15.58 7.80
N GLN A 491 -13.35 -16.89 7.88
CA GLN A 491 -14.47 -17.48 8.56
C GLN A 491 -14.02 -17.93 9.95
N ILE A 492 -14.60 -17.34 11.00
CA ILE A 492 -14.33 -17.77 12.38
C ILE A 492 -15.39 -18.77 12.80
N ASP A 493 -14.93 -19.98 13.12
CA ASP A 493 -15.76 -21.09 13.54
C ASP A 493 -15.58 -21.33 15.04
N PHE A 494 -16.71 -21.47 15.74
CA PHE A 494 -16.73 -21.82 17.16
C PHE A 494 -17.65 -23.04 17.35
N ASP A 495 -17.12 -24.12 17.91
CA ASP A 495 -17.91 -25.20 18.49
C ASP A 495 -17.83 -25.05 20.01
N LEU A 496 -18.94 -24.64 20.63
CA LEU A 496 -19.02 -24.56 22.07
C LEU A 496 -20.25 -25.31 22.58
N LEU A 497 -20.03 -26.32 23.42
CA LEU A 497 -21.08 -27.15 24.02
C LEU A 497 -22.00 -27.83 22.97
N GLY A 498 -21.48 -28.11 21.77
CA GLY A 498 -22.23 -28.71 20.66
C GLY A 498 -23.12 -27.74 19.91
N PHE A 499 -22.81 -26.44 19.97
CA PHE A 499 -23.38 -25.41 19.11
C PHE A 499 -22.32 -24.92 18.13
N ASP A 500 -22.42 -25.37 16.89
CA ASP A 500 -21.62 -24.84 15.80
C ASP A 500 -22.17 -23.47 15.40
N ARG A 501 -21.37 -22.43 15.57
CA ARG A 501 -21.66 -21.07 15.12
C ARG A 501 -20.51 -20.62 14.23
N GLN A 502 -20.86 -20.20 13.03
CA GLN A 502 -19.93 -19.58 12.10
C GLN A 502 -20.21 -18.08 12.09
N PHE A 503 -19.19 -17.27 12.32
CA PHE A 503 -19.26 -15.84 12.13
C PHE A 503 -18.29 -15.46 11.00
N GLY A 504 -18.85 -15.20 9.82
CA GLY A 504 -18.11 -14.61 8.73
C GLY A 504 -18.12 -13.09 8.86
N ILE A 505 -16.94 -12.47 8.83
CA ILE A 505 -16.83 -11.07 8.43
C ILE A 505 -17.08 -11.11 6.92
N GLY A 506 -18.34 -10.97 6.49
CA GLY A 506 -18.73 -11.17 5.08
C GLY A 506 -17.86 -10.38 4.10
N ASN A 507 -17.83 -10.81 2.82
CA ASN A 507 -16.93 -10.36 1.74
C ASN A 507 -16.51 -8.90 1.90
N VAL A 508 -15.27 -8.67 2.36
CA VAL A 508 -14.76 -7.31 2.58
C VAL A 508 -14.43 -6.63 1.25
N LEU A 509 -14.06 -7.40 0.23
CA LEU A 509 -13.73 -6.91 -1.10
C LEU A 509 -14.14 -7.93 -2.18
N ALA A 510 -15.37 -7.82 -2.68
CA ALA A 510 -15.84 -8.55 -3.87
C ALA A 510 -16.15 -7.54 -4.99
N GLN A 511 -15.18 -6.69 -5.30
CA GLN A 511 -15.29 -5.72 -6.38
C GLN A 511 -14.00 -5.75 -7.18
N SER A 512 -14.14 -5.96 -8.49
CA SER A 512 -13.16 -5.53 -9.50
C SER A 512 -13.13 -4.01 -9.44
N VAL A 513 -12.36 -3.48 -8.49
CA VAL A 513 -12.15 -2.06 -8.38
C VAL A 513 -10.88 -1.81 -9.18
N ASP A 514 -11.01 -0.97 -10.19
CA ASP A 514 -9.91 -0.24 -10.80
C ASP A 514 -9.33 0.67 -9.71
N LEU A 515 -8.58 0.06 -8.78
CA LEU A 515 -8.24 0.60 -7.45
C LEU A 515 -7.27 1.77 -7.54
N PHE A 516 -6.65 1.93 -8.71
CA PHE A 516 -5.51 2.80 -8.86
C PHE A 516 -5.68 3.58 -10.16
N GLN A 517 -5.82 4.90 -10.05
CA GLN A 517 -5.27 5.74 -11.10
C GLN A 517 -3.77 5.45 -11.06
N SER A 518 -3.28 4.65 -12.00
CA SER A 518 -1.89 4.27 -12.15
C SER A 518 -1.03 5.53 -11.98
N PRO A 519 -0.29 5.66 -10.86
CA PRO A 519 0.49 6.87 -10.65
C PRO A 519 1.60 6.90 -11.70
N ASP A 520 1.84 8.07 -12.30
CA ASP A 520 3.00 8.27 -13.16
C ASP A 520 4.26 7.84 -12.37
N LEU A 521 4.99 6.85 -12.88
CA LEU A 521 6.28 6.47 -12.31
C LEU A 521 7.23 7.65 -12.37
N PHE A 522 7.16 8.36 -13.49
CA PHE A 522 7.99 9.50 -13.80
C PHE A 522 7.23 10.42 -14.76
N SER A 523 7.08 11.69 -14.39
CA SER A 523 6.62 12.74 -15.29
C SER A 523 7.44 13.99 -14.98
N ASN A 524 8.47 14.24 -15.79
CA ASN A 524 9.30 15.43 -15.65
C ASN A 524 9.67 16.02 -17.01
N LEU A 525 10.05 17.29 -16.94
CA LEU A 525 10.60 18.09 -18.03
C LEU A 525 12.04 18.49 -17.66
N PHE A 526 13.00 18.19 -18.51
CA PHE A 526 14.41 18.53 -18.29
C PHE A 526 15.12 18.88 -19.60
N SER A 527 16.23 19.61 -19.52
CA SER A 527 17.01 20.00 -20.71
C SER A 527 17.78 18.80 -21.25
N LEU A 528 17.57 18.47 -22.53
CA LEU A 528 18.34 17.45 -23.24
C LEU A 528 19.59 18.09 -23.83
N GLN A 529 20.75 17.74 -23.27
CA GLN A 529 22.04 18.29 -23.68
C GLN A 529 22.74 17.39 -24.70
N GLY A 530 23.98 17.70 -25.04
CA GLY A 530 24.84 16.84 -25.86
C GLY A 530 24.70 17.04 -27.37
N PHE A 531 23.84 17.95 -27.83
CA PHE A 531 23.78 18.33 -29.24
C PHE A 531 25.12 18.89 -29.73
N ASP A 532 25.51 18.53 -30.94
CA ASP A 532 26.69 19.08 -31.61
C ASP A 532 26.49 20.55 -32.02
N LEU A 533 27.59 21.23 -32.31
CA LEU A 533 27.57 22.63 -32.76
C LEU A 533 27.72 22.68 -34.27
N GLN A 534 26.96 23.54 -34.94
CA GLN A 534 26.99 23.67 -36.39
C GLN A 534 27.54 25.05 -36.77
N VAL A 535 28.73 25.11 -37.37
CA VAL A 535 29.31 26.38 -37.82
C VAL A 535 28.80 26.68 -39.23
N GLY A 536 28.05 27.76 -39.37
CA GLY A 536 27.56 28.24 -40.66
C GLY A 536 28.62 29.05 -41.40
N GLU A 537 28.48 29.14 -42.73
CA GLU A 537 29.34 30.03 -43.51
C GLU A 537 29.09 31.49 -43.17
N SER A 538 30.18 32.25 -43.06
CA SER A 538 30.13 33.69 -42.79
C SER A 538 29.48 34.44 -43.95
N PHE A 539 28.72 35.47 -43.61
CA PHE A 539 28.12 36.40 -44.58
C PHE A 539 28.61 37.82 -44.35
N VAL A 540 28.49 38.67 -45.38
CA VAL A 540 28.93 40.06 -45.32
C VAL A 540 27.75 40.99 -45.47
N VAL A 541 27.58 41.87 -44.48
CA VAL A 541 26.71 43.04 -44.55
C VAL A 541 27.54 44.19 -45.10
N ASP A 542 27.24 44.63 -46.32
CA ASP A 542 27.99 45.66 -47.04
C ASP A 542 27.03 46.77 -47.48
N PHE A 543 27.19 47.97 -46.91
CA PHE A 543 26.37 49.15 -47.20
C PHE A 543 26.82 49.90 -48.48
N LEU A 544 27.94 49.51 -49.08
CA LEU A 544 28.54 50.18 -50.24
C LEU A 544 28.35 49.39 -51.54
N ALA A 545 28.60 48.08 -51.52
CA ALA A 545 28.72 47.27 -52.73
C ALA A 545 27.58 46.26 -52.96
N GLY A 546 26.67 46.08 -51.99
CA GLY A 546 25.75 44.94 -52.00
C GLY A 546 26.16 43.94 -50.92
N SER A 547 25.27 43.62 -49.98
CA SER A 547 25.48 42.48 -49.09
C SER A 547 25.61 41.19 -49.92
N THR A 548 26.59 40.36 -49.59
CA THR A 548 26.85 39.09 -50.30
C THR A 548 26.80 37.94 -49.31
N ALA A 549 26.17 36.83 -49.71
CA ALA A 549 26.46 35.55 -49.11
C ALA A 549 26.25 34.39 -50.09
N PRO A 550 26.66 33.16 -49.71
CA PRO A 550 26.48 31.98 -50.53
C PRO A 550 24.99 31.63 -50.68
N ASN A 551 24.58 31.14 -51.86
CA ASN A 551 23.18 30.88 -52.18
C ASN A 551 22.60 29.60 -51.54
N ASP A 552 23.47 28.64 -51.19
CA ASP A 552 23.12 27.40 -50.49
C ASP A 552 24.32 27.04 -49.60
N VAL A 553 24.08 26.86 -48.30
CA VAL A 553 25.14 26.58 -47.32
C VAL A 553 24.83 25.34 -46.53
N ALA A 554 25.67 24.31 -46.67
CA ALA A 554 25.72 23.22 -45.71
C ALA A 554 26.51 23.71 -44.49
N ALA A 555 25.87 23.72 -43.31
CA ALA A 555 26.62 23.91 -42.09
C ALA A 555 27.59 22.73 -41.87
N ARG A 556 28.69 23.01 -41.18
CA ARG A 556 29.67 21.99 -40.85
C ARG A 556 29.54 21.67 -39.37
N SER A 557 29.35 20.39 -39.07
CA SER A 557 29.44 19.90 -37.69
C SER A 557 30.84 20.21 -37.17
N ALA A 558 30.90 21.08 -36.18
CA ALA A 558 32.09 21.27 -35.38
C ALA A 558 32.04 20.24 -34.27
N VAL A 559 33.05 19.37 -34.23
CA VAL A 559 33.27 18.52 -33.06
C VAL A 559 33.32 19.43 -31.85
N ASN A 560 32.36 19.27 -30.95
CA ASN A 560 32.18 20.13 -29.79
C ASN A 560 33.52 20.20 -29.04
N PRO A 561 34.23 21.35 -29.03
CA PRO A 561 35.52 21.47 -28.35
C PRO A 561 35.33 21.59 -26.83
N ILE A 562 34.12 21.34 -26.32
CA ILE A 562 33.94 20.84 -24.97
C ILE A 562 34.59 19.45 -24.93
N GLU A 563 35.94 19.43 -24.95
CA GLU A 563 36.70 18.52 -24.12
C GLU A 563 35.93 18.46 -22.82
N LYS A 564 35.28 17.32 -22.59
CA LYS A 564 34.97 16.75 -21.29
C LYS A 564 35.42 17.73 -20.22
N ILE A 565 34.57 18.69 -19.88
CA ILE A 565 34.72 19.36 -18.61
C ILE A 565 34.43 18.18 -17.71
N ASP A 566 35.49 17.49 -17.27
CA ASP A 566 35.50 16.79 -16.00
C ASP A 566 35.03 17.91 -15.06
N LEU A 567 33.71 17.99 -14.88
CA LEU A 567 33.08 18.53 -13.71
C LEU A 567 33.75 17.70 -12.65
N ALA A 568 34.89 18.20 -12.15
CA ALA A 568 35.67 17.57 -11.13
C ALA A 568 34.66 17.14 -10.12
N SER A 569 34.42 15.81 -10.06
CA SER A 569 33.29 15.16 -9.41
C SER A 569 32.72 16.13 -8.40
N VAL A 570 31.58 16.77 -8.71
CA VAL A 570 30.88 17.55 -7.69
C VAL A 570 30.84 16.57 -6.52
N PRO A 571 31.54 16.84 -5.41
CA PRO A 571 31.57 15.88 -4.33
C PRO A 571 30.11 15.70 -4.02
N GLU A 572 29.60 14.47 -4.17
CA GLU A 572 28.33 14.08 -3.58
C GLU A 572 28.26 14.81 -2.25
N PRO A 573 27.18 15.54 -1.92
CA PRO A 573 27.07 16.18 -0.62
C PRO A 573 27.32 15.08 0.41
N GLY A 574 28.56 15.03 0.91
CA GLY A 574 29.10 13.77 1.39
C GLY A 574 28.19 13.30 2.48
N ALA A 575 27.88 12.01 2.55
CA ALA A 575 27.05 11.44 3.60
C ALA A 575 27.43 11.99 5.00
N VAL A 576 28.69 12.41 5.19
CA VAL A 576 29.20 13.16 6.35
C VAL A 576 28.50 14.51 6.62
N ALA A 577 28.19 15.35 5.64
CA ALA A 577 27.50 16.63 5.83
C ALA A 577 26.04 16.44 6.24
N ILE A 578 25.32 15.51 5.61
CA ILE A 578 23.94 15.13 5.99
C ILE A 578 23.95 14.43 7.36
N PHE A 579 24.91 13.56 7.62
CA PHE A 579 25.11 12.91 8.93
C PHE A 579 25.44 13.92 10.04
N LEU A 580 26.24 14.97 9.75
CA LEU A 580 26.56 16.03 10.72
C LEU A 580 25.37 16.98 10.95
N ILE A 581 24.55 17.26 9.94
CA ILE A 581 23.29 18.00 10.10
C ILE A 581 22.29 17.16 10.91
N GLY A 582 22.22 15.84 10.64
CA GLY A 582 21.43 14.88 11.41
C GLY A 582 21.89 14.78 12.87
N LEU A 583 23.20 14.70 13.12
CA LEU A 583 23.77 14.71 14.48
C LEU A 583 23.53 16.05 15.20
N GLY A 584 23.61 17.16 14.47
CA GLY A 584 23.28 18.50 14.98
C GLY A 584 21.81 18.62 15.40
N GLY A 585 20.90 18.04 14.61
CA GLY A 585 19.48 17.91 14.95
C GLY A 585 19.23 17.03 16.18
N LEU A 586 19.90 15.88 16.27
CA LEU A 586 19.77 14.94 17.38
C LEU A 586 20.26 15.55 18.71
N VAL A 587 21.35 16.31 18.69
CA VAL A 587 21.89 17.01 19.88
C VAL A 587 20.95 18.14 20.34
N LEU A 588 20.26 18.82 19.42
CA LEU A 588 19.26 19.83 19.77
C LEU A 588 17.98 19.23 20.36
N VAL A 589 17.56 18.06 19.89
CA VAL A 589 16.40 17.33 20.44
C VAL A 589 16.72 16.76 21.83
N LEU A 590 17.92 16.19 22.03
CA LEU A 590 18.37 15.66 23.33
C LEU A 590 18.66 16.75 24.38
N ARG A 591 18.99 17.99 23.96
CA ARG A 591 19.08 19.13 24.88
C ARG A 591 17.73 19.68 25.34
N ARG A 592 16.66 19.42 24.59
CA ARG A 592 15.31 19.90 24.94
C ARG A 592 14.62 19.00 25.96
N THR A 593 14.99 17.72 26.03
CA THR A 593 14.43 16.75 27.00
C THR A 593 15.09 16.81 28.38
N THR A 594 16.22 17.50 28.54
CA THR A 594 16.95 17.62 29.83
C THR A 594 16.64 18.90 30.63
N ILE A 595 15.71 19.75 30.19
CA ILE A 595 15.33 20.98 30.90
C ILE A 595 14.01 20.83 31.71
N ASN A 596 13.32 19.70 31.62
CA ASN A 596 12.11 19.42 32.41
C ASN A 596 12.28 18.17 33.30
N SER A 597 13.28 18.19 34.17
CA SER A 597 13.37 17.32 35.37
C SER A 597 13.97 18.09 36.53
#